data_AF-A0A6A5K4I9-F1
#
_entry.id   AF-A0A6A5K4I9-F1
#
_cell.length_a   1.000
_cell.length_b   1.000
_cell.length_c   1.000
_cell.angle_alpha   90.00
_cell.angle_beta   90.00
_cell.angle_gamma   90.00
#
_symmetry.space_group_name_H-M   'P 1'
#
loop_
_entity.id
_entity.type
_entity.pdbx_description
1 polymer ?
#
loop_
_entity_poly.entity_id
_entity_poly.type
_entity_poly.pdbx_seq_one_letter_code
_entity_poly.pdbx_strand_id
1 'polypeptide(L)' 'MTYIRKGCHLRYQARESLNHPDMLWTVVNGVAILNCYRQPHTPHVIQYVTHLLPPEVCLIGG' A
#
# COMPACT_ATOMS: atom_id res chain seq x y z
N MET A 1 11.91 -4.18 2.43
CA MET A 1 12.51 -2.83 2.44
C MET A 1 11.86 -2.06 1.29
N THR A 2 11.04 -1.04 1.56
CA THR A 2 10.33 -0.29 0.49
C THR A 2 11.12 0.96 0.13
N TYR A 3 11.47 1.11 -1.14
CA TYR A 3 12.18 2.29 -1.65
C TYR A 3 11.22 3.23 -2.37
N ILE A 4 11.27 4.52 -2.03
CA ILE A 4 10.45 5.55 -2.68
C ILE A 4 11.40 6.54 -3.34
N ARG A 5 11.46 6.53 -4.67
CA ARG A 5 12.24 7.51 -5.45
C ARG A 5 11.41 8.77 -5.66
N LYS A 6 11.78 9.86 -5.00
CA LYS A 6 11.16 11.17 -5.22
C LYS A 6 11.84 11.84 -6.43
N GLY A 7 11.09 12.10 -7.49
CA GLY A 7 11.52 12.82 -8.70
C GLY A 7 10.30 13.44 -9.39
N CYS A 8 10.49 14.32 -10.38
CA CYS A 8 9.41 14.89 -11.21
C CYS A 8 8.14 15.33 -10.44
N HIS A 9 8.26 16.26 -9.48
CA HIS A 9 7.12 16.84 -8.74
C HIS A 9 6.20 15.84 -8.01
N LEU A 10 6.65 14.61 -7.75
CA LEU A 10 5.88 13.62 -7.00
C LEU A 10 5.62 14.10 -5.56
N ARG A 11 4.34 14.28 -5.23
CA ARG A 11 3.86 14.57 -3.88
C ARG A 11 3.57 13.25 -3.17
N TYR A 12 4.45 12.90 -2.23
CA TYR A 12 4.33 11.70 -1.41
C TYR A 12 3.74 12.03 -0.05
N GLN A 13 2.78 11.22 0.39
CA GLN A 13 2.33 11.16 1.77
C GLN A 13 2.35 9.70 2.24
N ALA A 14 3.00 9.46 3.37
CA ALA A 14 2.84 8.20 4.08
C ALA A 14 1.44 8.20 4.69
N ARG A 15 0.67 7.14 4.48
CA ARG A 15 -0.50 6.90 5.32
C ARG A 15 -0.02 6.28 6.63
N GLU A 16 -0.80 6.41 7.70
CA GLU A 16 -0.48 5.74 8.95
C GLU A 16 -0.20 4.27 8.69
N SER A 17 0.94 3.80 9.23
CA SER A 17 1.35 2.41 9.09
C SER A 17 0.23 1.53 9.63
N LEU A 18 -0.16 0.51 8.89
CA LEU A 18 -1.06 -0.55 9.37
C LEU A 18 -0.45 -1.35 10.54
N ASN A 19 0.76 -1.01 11.00
CA ASN A 19 1.59 -1.80 11.90
C ASN A 19 1.77 -3.24 11.41
N HIS A 20 1.72 -3.44 10.08
CA HIS A 20 1.88 -4.74 9.45
C HIS A 20 3.06 -4.70 8.48
N PRO A 21 4.12 -5.50 8.69
CA PRO A 21 5.35 -5.39 7.89
C PRO A 21 5.15 -5.72 6.41
N ASP A 22 4.13 -6.53 6.10
CA ASP A 22 3.81 -6.95 4.74
C ASP A 22 2.82 -6.02 4.00
N MET A 23 2.38 -4.91 4.61
CA MET A 23 1.43 -3.98 3.98
C MET A 23 1.88 -2.54 4.17
N LEU A 24 1.94 -1.78 3.07
CA LEU A 24 2.32 -0.38 3.09
C LEU A 24 1.32 0.46 2.30
N TRP A 25 0.69 1.40 2.99
CA TRP A 25 -0.09 2.45 2.34
C TRP A 25 0.77 3.68 2.05
N THR A 26 0.64 4.19 0.83
CA THR A 26 1.17 5.49 0.44
C THR A 26 0.17 6.23 -0.44
N VAL A 27 0.24 7.56 -0.44
CA VAL A 27 -0.46 8.40 -1.42
C VAL A 27 0.59 9.11 -2.26
N VAL A 28 0.48 8.97 -3.58
CA VAL A 28 1.37 9.62 -4.55
C VAL A 28 0.52 10.42 -5.51
N ASN A 29 0.67 11.75 -5.52
CA ASN A 29 -0.12 12.66 -6.36
C ASN A 29 -1.65 12.48 -6.24
N GLY A 30 -2.14 12.12 -5.05
CA GLY A 30 -3.56 11.87 -4.80
C GLY A 30 -4.01 10.43 -5.11
N VAL A 31 -3.15 9.58 -5.69
CA VAL A 31 -3.42 8.16 -5.90
C VAL A 31 -3.02 7.37 -4.65
N ALA A 32 -3.96 6.64 -4.06
CA ALA A 32 -3.68 5.75 -2.94
C ALA A 32 -3.08 4.43 -3.47
N ILE A 33 -1.95 4.01 -2.92
CA ILE A 33 -1.27 2.77 -3.32
C ILE A 33 -1.10 1.91 -2.08
N LEU A 34 -1.62 0.69 -2.13
CA LEU A 34 -1.35 -0.36 -1.16
C LEU A 34 -0.37 -1.36 -1.78
N ASN A 35 0.85 -1.35 -1.27
CA ASN A 35 1.84 -2.36 -1.61
C ASN A 35 1.73 -3.51 -0.61
N CYS A 36 1.52 -4.72 -1.10
CA CYS A 36 1.32 -5.93 -0.32
C CYS A 36 2.42 -6.95 -0.59
N TYR A 37 2.91 -7.63 0.44
CA TYR A 37 3.77 -8.80 0.29
C TYR A 37 3.06 -10.04 0.86
N ARG A 38 2.64 -10.97 0.01
CA ARG A 38 1.98 -12.18 0.50
C ARG A 38 3.02 -13.23 0.90
N GLN A 39 3.22 -13.41 2.19
CA GLN A 39 3.98 -14.55 2.70
C GLN A 39 3.24 -15.87 2.42
N PRO A 40 3.94 -16.93 2.00
CA PRO A 40 3.36 -18.27 1.91
C PRO A 40 2.74 -18.68 3.25
N HIS A 41 1.56 -19.30 3.21
CA HIS A 41 0.83 -19.83 4.38
C HIS A 41 0.28 -18.81 5.39
N THR A 42 0.42 -17.50 5.14
CA THR A 42 -0.17 -16.45 5.99
C THR A 42 -1.33 -15.77 5.27
N PRO A 43 -2.59 -15.88 5.74
CA PRO A 43 -3.76 -15.37 5.03
C PRO A 43 -4.02 -13.87 5.27
N HIS A 44 -3.37 -13.23 6.25
CA HIS A 44 -3.71 -11.88 6.71
C HIS A 44 -3.75 -10.83 5.61
N VAL A 45 -2.79 -10.84 4.69
CA VAL A 45 -2.73 -9.89 3.56
C VAL A 45 -3.90 -10.09 2.60
N ILE A 46 -4.21 -11.35 2.26
CA ILE A 46 -5.34 -11.66 1.37
C ILE A 46 -6.66 -11.29 2.02
N GLN A 47 -6.83 -11.64 3.30
CA GLN A 47 -8.02 -11.27 4.07
C GLN A 47 -8.19 -9.75 4.14
N TYR A 48 -7.12 -9.00 4.39
CA TYR A 48 -7.18 -7.55 4.41
C TYR A 48 -7.65 -6.99 3.06
N VAL A 49 -7.01 -7.40 1.96
CA VAL A 49 -7.34 -6.91 0.61
C VAL A 49 -8.77 -7.27 0.21
N THR A 50 -9.25 -8.47 0.50
CA THR A 50 -10.62 -8.89 0.11
C THR A 50 -11.72 -8.21 0.91
N HIS A 51 -11.42 -7.68 2.10
CA HIS A 51 -12.39 -6.96 2.94
C HIS A 51 -12.21 -5.44 2.86
N LEU A 52 -11.18 -4.96 2.15
CA LEU A 52 -10.91 -3.54 1.99
C LEU A 52 -11.98 -2.90 1.11
N LEU A 53 -12.53 -1.77 1.55
CA LEU A 53 -13.20 -0.82 0.67
C LEU A 53 -12.14 0.13 0.10
N PRO A 54 -11.72 -0.04 -1.16
CA PRO A 54 -10.62 0.76 -1.70
C PRO A 54 -11.06 2.23 -1.85
N PRO A 55 -10.15 3.20 -1.64
CA PRO A 55 -10.38 4.59 -2.02
C PRO A 55 -10.70 4.71 -3.52
N GLU A 56 -11.40 5.78 -3.92
CA GLU A 56 -11.86 5.99 -5.31
C GLU A 56 -10.73 5.88 -6.35
N VAL A 57 -9.53 6.39 -6.03
CA VAL A 57 -8.36 6.33 -6.90
C VAL A 57 -7.27 5.51 -6.21
N CYS A 58 -7.35 4.19 -6.36
CA CYS A 58 -6.50 3.25 -5.64
C CYS A 58 -5.86 2.18 -6.55
N LEU A 59 -4.58 1.90 -6.30
CA LEU A 59 -3.86 0.75 -6.85
C LEU A 59 -3.46 -0.19 -5.71
N ILE A 60 -3.66 -1.50 -5.92
CA ILE A 60 -3.28 -2.55 -4.97
C ILE A 60 -2.42 -3.56 -5.73
N GLY A 61 -1.25 -3.90 -5.21
CA GLY A 61 -0.36 -4.87 -5.85
C GLY A 61 0.92 -5.13 -5.05
N GLY A 62 1.80 -5.96 -5.62
CA GLY A 62 3.06 -6.38 -5.01
C GLY A 62 3.32 -7.87 -5.18
#